data_AF-A0A8S9ZW63-F1
#
_entry.id   AF-A0A8S9ZW63-F1
#
_cell.length_a   1.000
_cell.length_b   1.000
_cell.length_c   1.000
_cell.angle_alpha   90.00
_cell.angle_beta   90.00
_cell.angle_gamma   90.00
#
_symmetry.space_group_name_H-M   'P 1'
#
loop_
_entity.id
_entity.type
_entity.pdbx_description
1 polymer ?
#
loop_
_entity_poly.entity_id
_entity_poly.type
_entity_poly.pdbx_seq_one_letter_code
_entity_poly.pdbx_strand_id
1 'polypeptide(L)' 'MKLLLIILFYLLFILYYYNVNATISNINYRPKGNNPLLYEPGTDPIIHLDADTFVDTVLRPDKEKAYLVEFYKDWLVWIL' A
#
# COMPACT_ATOMS: atom_id res chain seq x y z
N MET A 1 -40.18 5.91 -5.45
CA MET A 1 -39.05 6.52 -4.70
C MET A 1 -38.20 5.48 -3.94
N LYS A 2 -38.79 4.61 -3.10
CA LYS A 2 -38.03 3.60 -2.31
C LYS A 2 -37.21 2.60 -3.16
N LEU A 3 -37.76 2.10 -4.27
CA LEU A 3 -37.07 1.16 -5.16
C LEU A 3 -35.80 1.76 -5.81
N LEU A 4 -35.86 3.03 -6.20
CA LEU A 4 -34.75 3.73 -6.87
C LEU A 4 -33.58 3.98 -5.90
N LEU A 5 -33.87 4.24 -4.63
CA LEU A 5 -32.89 4.34 -3.55
C LEU A 5 -32.17 3.00 -3.30
N ILE A 6 -32.89 1.88 -3.33
CA ILE A 6 -32.31 0.55 -3.14
C ILE A 6 -31.37 0.20 -4.28
N ILE A 7 -31.77 0.48 -5.53
CA ILE A 7 -30.93 0.25 -6.71
C ILE A 7 -29.66 1.12 -6.64
N LEU A 8 -29.79 2.40 -6.26
CA LEU A 8 -28.65 3.29 -6.10
C LEU A 8 -27.68 2.79 -5.02
N PHE A 9 -28.20 2.32 -3.89
CA PHE A 9 -27.37 1.76 -2.81
C PHE A 9 -26.59 0.53 -3.27
N TYR A 10 -27.24 -0.40 -3.98
CA TYR A 10 -26.56 -1.57 -4.53
C TYR A 10 -25.51 -1.20 -5.58
N LEU A 11 -25.79 -0.22 -6.45
CA LEU A 11 -24.83 0.27 -7.43
C LEU A 11 -23.60 0.85 -6.75
N LEU A 12 -23.79 1.69 -5.72
CA LEU A 12 -22.69 2.28 -4.95
C LEU A 12 -21.87 1.20 -4.23
N PHE A 13 -22.53 0.20 -3.65
CA PHE A 13 -21.85 -0.91 -2.98
C PHE A 13 -20.98 -1.72 -3.95
N ILE A 14 -21.50 -2.03 -5.14
CA ILE A 14 -20.77 -2.72 -6.20
C ILE A 14 -19.56 -1.91 -6.65
N LEU A 15 -19.74 -0.60 -6.91
CA LEU A 15 -18.64 0.29 -7.30
C LEU A 15 -17.56 0.37 -6.22
N TYR A 16 -17.94 0.43 -4.94
CA TYR A 16 -16.99 0.41 -3.83
C TYR A 16 -16.16 -0.88 -3.81
N TYR A 17 -16.83 -2.04 -3.94
CA TYR A 17 -16.16 -3.34 -3.90
C TYR A 17 -15.18 -3.54 -5.06
N TYR A 18 -15.51 -3.05 -6.26
CA TYR A 18 -14.60 -3.09 -7.42
C TYR A 18 -13.36 -2.18 -7.27
N ASN A 19 -13.34 -1.25 -6.32
CA ASN A 19 -12.19 -0.39 -6.06
C ASN A 19 -11.21 -0.98 -5.02
N VAL A 20 -11.49 -2.17 -4.47
CA VAL A 20 -10.53 -2.87 -3.61
C VAL A 20 -9.46 -3.50 -4.50
N ASN A 21 -8.46 -2.69 -4.87
CA ASN A 21 -7.28 -3.15 -5.58
C ASN A 21 -6.21 -3.51 -4.58
N ALA A 22 -5.72 -4.75 -4.65
CA ALA A 22 -4.59 -5.18 -3.85
C ALA A 22 -3.28 -4.72 -4.52
N THR A 23 -2.42 -4.00 -3.79
CA THR A 23 -1.17 -3.46 -4.35
C THR A 23 0.03 -4.08 -3.66
N ILE A 24 0.70 -5.02 -4.31
CA ILE A 24 1.90 -5.67 -3.75
C ILE A 24 3.15 -4.93 -4.22
N SER A 25 3.99 -4.49 -3.28
CA SER A 25 5.27 -3.86 -3.57
C SER A 25 6.36 -4.87 -3.95
N ASN A 26 7.41 -4.39 -4.61
CA ASN A 26 8.58 -5.15 -5.03
C ASN A 26 9.85 -4.28 -4.96
N ILE A 27 11.02 -4.86 -5.24
CA ILE A 27 12.32 -4.17 -5.11
C ILE A 27 12.46 -2.91 -5.99
N ASN A 28 11.78 -2.86 -7.12
CA ASN A 28 11.82 -1.72 -8.05
C ASN A 28 10.69 -0.71 -7.79
N TYR A 29 9.85 -0.96 -6.78
CA TYR A 29 8.69 -0.13 -6.52
C TYR A 29 9.11 1.22 -5.94
N ARG A 30 8.52 2.30 -6.49
CA ARG A 30 8.67 3.65 -5.97
C ARG A 30 7.40 4.04 -5.20
N PRO A 31 7.50 4.38 -3.90
CA PRO A 31 6.34 4.70 -3.09
C PRO A 31 5.68 6.00 -3.58
N LYS A 32 4.36 6.09 -3.44
CA LYS A 32 3.60 7.28 -3.81
C LYS A 32 3.96 8.45 -2.89
N GLY A 33 4.10 9.63 -3.50
CA GLY A 33 4.43 10.87 -2.80
C GLY A 33 5.65 11.56 -3.41
N ASN A 34 6.00 12.71 -2.84
CA ASN A 34 7.08 13.57 -3.34
C ASN A 34 8.23 13.71 -2.32
N ASN A 35 8.20 12.96 -1.22
CA ASN A 35 9.28 12.99 -0.25
C ASN A 35 10.53 12.34 -0.84
N PRO A 36 11.73 12.89 -0.59
CA PRO A 36 12.98 12.24 -0.96
C PRO A 36 13.09 10.86 -0.30
N LEU A 37 13.72 9.94 -1.03
CA LEU A 37 13.99 8.59 -0.53
C LEU A 37 15.39 8.54 0.08
N LEU A 38 15.51 7.85 1.22
CA LEU A 38 16.80 7.57 1.83
C LEU A 38 17.56 6.45 1.08
N TYR A 39 16.80 5.53 0.47
CA TYR A 39 17.30 4.38 -0.27
C TYR A 39 16.76 4.42 -1.72
N GLU A 40 17.52 3.88 -2.66
CA GLU A 40 17.22 3.89 -4.09
C GLU A 40 16.52 2.60 -4.55
N PRO A 41 15.29 2.67 -5.09
CA PRO A 41 14.57 1.51 -5.61
C PRO A 41 15.37 0.75 -6.68
N GLY A 42 15.37 -0.58 -6.60
CA GLY A 42 16.04 -1.47 -7.54
C GLY A 42 17.57 -1.52 -7.40
N THR A 43 18.16 -0.65 -6.58
CA THR A 43 19.60 -0.64 -6.28
C THR A 43 19.85 -1.15 -4.87
N ASP A 44 19.19 -0.58 -3.87
CA ASP A 44 19.28 -1.05 -2.50
C ASP A 44 18.44 -2.32 -2.29
N PRO A 45 18.91 -3.32 -1.51
CA PRO A 45 18.23 -4.60 -1.35
C PRO A 45 17.07 -4.51 -0.35
N ILE A 46 16.22 -3.49 -0.48
CA ILE A 46 15.04 -3.26 0.34
C ILE A 46 13.79 -3.08 -0.52
N ILE A 47 12.62 -3.32 0.07
CA ILE A 47 11.33 -3.08 -0.58
C ILE A 47 10.73 -1.82 0.02
N HIS A 48 10.49 -0.81 -0.81
CA HIS A 48 9.78 0.39 -0.37
C HIS A 48 8.30 0.09 -0.18
N LEU A 49 7.71 0.69 0.86
CA LEU A 49 6.29 0.54 1.20
C LEU A 49 5.68 1.92 1.35
N ASP A 50 4.38 2.00 1.04
CA ASP A 50 3.53 3.14 1.32
C ASP A 50 2.18 2.66 1.87
N ALA A 51 1.28 3.61 2.12
CA ALA A 51 -0.04 3.33 2.70
C ALA A 51 -0.85 2.33 1.86
N ASP A 52 -0.68 2.34 0.54
CA ASP A 52 -1.44 1.50 -0.38
C ASP A 52 -0.85 0.08 -0.50
N THR A 53 0.45 -0.08 -0.22
CA THR A 53 1.17 -1.34 -0.41
C THR A 53 1.50 -2.10 0.87
N PHE A 54 1.51 -1.43 2.03
CA PHE A 54 1.96 -2.04 3.29
C PHE A 54 1.15 -3.29 3.66
N VAL A 55 -0.18 -3.16 3.72
CA VAL A 55 -1.08 -4.25 4.15
C VAL A 55 -0.94 -5.46 3.24
N ASP A 56 -1.02 -5.24 1.93
CA ASP A 56 -0.94 -6.30 0.93
C ASP A 56 0.44 -6.95 0.81
N THR A 57 1.50 -6.22 1.15
CA THR A 57 2.87 -6.73 1.06
C THR A 57 3.27 -7.47 2.33
N VAL A 58 3.02 -6.88 3.50
CA VAL A 58 3.54 -7.33 4.80
C VAL A 58 2.52 -8.18 5.56
N LEU A 59 1.25 -7.79 5.58
CA LEU A 59 0.23 -8.39 6.46
C LEU A 59 -0.63 -9.46 5.78
N ARG A 60 -0.35 -9.79 4.52
CA ARG A 60 -1.17 -10.75 3.77
C ARG A 60 -1.08 -12.16 4.41
N PRO A 61 -2.21 -12.78 4.80
CA PRO A 61 -2.23 -13.98 5.63
C PRO A 61 -1.75 -15.26 4.93
N ASP A 62 -1.62 -15.27 3.61
CA ASP A 62 -1.24 -16.43 2.79
C ASP A 62 0.24 -16.39 2.34
N LYS A 63 1.06 -15.50 2.90
CA LYS A 63 2.49 -15.41 2.55
C LYS A 63 3.39 -16.26 3.47
N GLU A 64 4.28 -17.02 2.85
CA GLU A 64 5.36 -17.78 3.51
C GLU A 64 6.63 -16.93 3.77
N LYS A 65 6.51 -15.60 3.89
CA LYS A 65 7.66 -14.69 4.04
C LYS A 65 7.54 -13.88 5.33
N ALA A 66 8.64 -13.76 6.07
CA ALA A 66 8.79 -12.82 7.17
C ALA A 66 9.41 -11.51 6.67
N TYR A 67 9.00 -10.38 7.27
CA TYR A 67 9.53 -9.05 6.94
C TYR A 67 10.07 -8.38 8.20
N LEU A 68 11.24 -7.76 8.08
CA LEU A 68 11.67 -6.69 8.98
C LEU A 68 11.27 -5.38 8.33
N VAL A 69 10.51 -4.55 9.04
CA VAL A 69 10.05 -3.26 8.53
C VAL A 69 10.62 -2.15 9.38
N GLU A 70 11.31 -1.22 8.73
CA GLU A 70 11.80 0.03 9.32
C GLU A 70 10.85 1.18 8.95
N PHE A 71 10.34 1.90 9.96
CA PHE A 71 9.60 3.14 9.76
C PHE A 71 10.53 4.33 10.01
N TYR A 72 10.89 5.04 8.94
CA TYR A 72 11.81 6.17 9.03
C TYR A 72 11.14 7.48 8.60
N LYS A 73 11.83 8.60 8.87
CA LYS A 73 11.55 9.89 8.23
C LYS A 73 12.84 10.41 7.61
N ASP A 74 12.77 10.78 6.35
CA ASP A 74 13.82 11.31 5.48
C ASP A 74 14.61 12.50 6.06
N TRP A 75 13.96 13.35 6.83
CA TRP A 75 14.56 14.53 7.47
C TRP A 75 15.21 14.30 8.85
N LEU A 76 15.19 13.08 9.40
CA LEU A 76 15.80 12.79 10.70
C LEU A 76 17.21 12.24 10.52
N VAL A 77 18.18 12.85 11.21
CA VAL A 77 19.60 12.44 11.17
C VAL A 77 19.85 11.13 11.91
N TRP A 78 19.01 10.78 12.89
CA TRP A 78 19.18 9.58 13.71
C TRP A 78 17.92 8.72 13.63
N ILE A 79 18.06 7.57 12.98
CA ILE A 79 17.10 6.47 13.02
C ILE A 79 17.87 5.32 13.66
N LEU A 80 17.40 4.85 14.82
CA LEU A 80 17.95 3.74 15.61
C LEU A 80 16.95 2.59 15.61
#